data_AF-A0A8C5X1S9-F1
#
_entry.id   AF-A0A8C5X1S9-F1
#
_cell.length_a   1.000
_cell.length_b   1.000
_cell.length_c   1.000
_cell.angle_alpha   90.00
_cell.angle_beta   90.00
_cell.angle_gamma   90.00
#
_symmetry.space_group_name_H-M   'P 1'
#
loop_
_entity.id
_entity.type
_entity.pdbx_description
1 polymer ?
#
loop_
_entity_poly.entity_id
_entity_poly.type
_entity_poly.pdbx_seq_one_letter_code
_entity_poly.pdbx_strand_id
1 'polypeptide(L)'
;MAAARLGGTLCSLRRHLLRPLIPQRSYRGDSPTDSGKDVLEIPLPPWQERPEEPLDTKRARLLYESRKRGMLENCILLSLFAKENLAQMSEEQLNRYDRLINEPSNDWDIYYWATEAKPTPAEFDTDVMAMLREFAKNRNREQRLRQPDLEYLFEPPR
;
A
#
# COMPACT_ATOMS: atom_id res chain seq x y z
N MET A 1 22.41 -27.10 83.44
CA MET A 1 21.46 -26.09 83.96
C MET A 1 20.85 -25.35 82.77
N ALA A 2 19.51 -25.29 82.74
CA ALA A 2 18.58 -24.39 82.02
C ALA A 2 18.94 -23.88 80.60
N ALA A 3 18.18 -24.20 79.54
CA ALA A 3 16.94 -23.53 79.08
C ALA A 3 17.18 -22.03 78.75
N ALA A 4 16.90 -21.52 77.55
CA ALA A 4 15.55 -21.38 77.01
C ALA A 4 15.53 -21.16 75.47
N ARG A 5 14.46 -21.67 74.86
CA ARG A 5 14.01 -21.39 73.50
C ARG A 5 13.42 -19.98 73.42
N LEU A 6 13.68 -19.25 72.34
CA LEU A 6 12.78 -18.20 71.85
C LEU A 6 12.71 -18.27 70.32
N GLY A 7 11.58 -18.75 69.83
CA GLY A 7 11.17 -18.62 68.44
C GLY A 7 10.61 -17.23 68.16
N GLY A 8 10.64 -16.82 66.90
CA GLY A 8 10.05 -15.57 66.44
C GLY A 8 10.06 -15.49 64.92
N THR A 9 8.99 -16.00 64.32
CA THR A 9 8.65 -16.01 62.89
C THR A 9 8.76 -14.64 62.22
N LEU A 10 9.53 -14.55 61.13
CA LEU A 10 9.47 -13.44 60.18
C LEU A 10 8.18 -13.56 59.36
N CYS A 11 7.18 -12.76 59.72
CA CYS A 11 5.93 -12.63 58.97
C CYS A 11 6.19 -11.80 57.70
N SER A 12 6.24 -12.47 56.54
CA SER A 12 6.28 -11.81 55.23
C SER A 12 4.89 -11.27 54.91
N LEU A 13 4.68 -9.97 55.11
CA LEU A 13 3.48 -9.26 54.63
C LEU A 13 3.56 -9.13 53.11
N ARG A 14 3.02 -10.12 52.40
CA ARG A 14 2.75 -10.05 50.97
C ARG A 14 1.69 -8.97 50.75
N ARG A 15 2.09 -7.86 50.14
CA ARG A 15 1.17 -6.80 49.68
C ARG A 15 0.25 -7.38 48.61
N HIS A 16 -0.97 -7.75 48.99
CA HIS A 16 -2.03 -8.01 48.03
C HIS A 16 -2.55 -6.67 47.53
N LEU A 17 -1.99 -6.21 46.41
CA LEU A 17 -2.61 -5.16 45.61
C LEU A 17 -3.92 -5.75 45.05
N LEU A 18 -5.06 -5.38 45.64
CA LEU A 18 -6.37 -5.63 45.06
C LEU A 18 -6.44 -4.84 43.74
N ARG A 19 -6.21 -5.54 42.62
CA ARG A 19 -6.53 -5.01 41.29
C ARG A 19 -8.04 -4.79 41.24
N PRO A 20 -8.54 -3.60 40.84
CA PRO A 20 -9.96 -3.44 40.60
C PRO A 20 -10.35 -4.36 39.44
N LEU A 21 -11.43 -5.11 39.61
CA LEU A 21 -12.07 -5.83 38.52
C LEU A 21 -12.60 -4.78 37.54
N ILE A 22 -11.86 -4.55 36.46
CA ILE A 22 -12.35 -3.78 35.33
C ILE A 22 -13.52 -4.61 34.76
N PRO A 23 -14.76 -4.07 34.68
CA PRO A 23 -15.82 -4.74 33.97
C PRO A 23 -15.40 -4.81 32.50
N GLN A 24 -14.95 -5.97 32.04
CA GLN A 24 -14.82 -6.22 30.62
C GLN A 24 -16.23 -6.31 30.06
N ARG A 25 -16.73 -5.20 29.53
CA ARG A 25 -17.87 -5.22 28.61
C ARG A 25 -17.38 -5.79 27.29
N SER A 26 -17.27 -7.11 27.21
CA SER A 26 -17.07 -7.79 25.93
C SER A 26 -18.36 -7.61 25.12
N TYR A 27 -18.30 -6.79 24.06
CA TYR A 27 -19.34 -6.82 23.04
C TYR A 27 -19.20 -8.15 22.30
N ARG A 28 -20.06 -9.12 22.63
CA ARG A 28 -20.27 -10.29 21.78
C ARG A 28 -21.15 -9.79 20.64
N GLY A 29 -20.56 -9.50 19.50
CA GLY A 29 -21.30 -9.07 18.33
C GLY A 29 -22.18 -10.22 17.84
N ASP A 30 -23.45 -10.21 18.22
CA ASP A 30 -24.51 -11.02 17.61
C ASP A 30 -25.02 -10.34 16.32
N SER A 31 -24.12 -9.66 15.58
CA SER A 31 -24.46 -9.13 14.26
C SER A 31 -24.79 -10.31 13.36
N PRO A 32 -25.94 -10.30 12.65
CA PRO A 32 -26.24 -11.30 11.64
C PRO A 32 -25.04 -11.39 10.69
N THR A 33 -24.67 -12.61 10.28
CA THR A 33 -23.66 -12.80 9.24
C THR A 33 -24.04 -11.93 8.05
N ASP A 34 -23.14 -11.05 7.63
CA ASP A 34 -23.33 -10.22 6.45
C ASP A 34 -23.72 -11.13 5.29
N SER A 35 -25.01 -11.08 4.94
CA SER A 35 -25.58 -11.97 3.94
C SER A 35 -25.20 -11.56 2.53
N GLY A 36 -24.47 -10.45 2.36
CA GLY A 36 -24.05 -9.89 1.08
C GLY A 36 -25.22 -9.40 0.20
N LYS A 37 -26.46 -9.58 0.65
CA LYS A 37 -27.69 -9.25 -0.11
C LYS A 37 -27.92 -7.75 -0.24
N ASP A 38 -27.29 -6.96 0.62
CA ASP A 38 -27.37 -5.50 0.63
C ASP A 38 -26.17 -4.82 -0.06
N VAL A 39 -25.30 -5.59 -0.73
CA VAL A 39 -24.21 -5.02 -1.53
C VAL A 39 -24.80 -4.37 -2.78
N LEU A 40 -25.06 -3.06 -2.67
CA LEU A 40 -25.42 -2.22 -3.80
C LEU A 40 -24.19 -2.04 -4.69
N GLU A 41 -24.18 -2.69 -5.85
CA GLU A 41 -23.19 -2.43 -6.90
C GLU A 41 -23.50 -1.08 -7.55
N ILE A 42 -22.78 -0.03 -7.14
CA ILE A 42 -22.84 1.29 -7.77
C ILE A 42 -21.89 1.27 -8.98
N PRO A 43 -22.39 1.38 -10.22
CA PRO A 43 -21.52 1.36 -11.40
C PRO A 43 -20.66 2.62 -11.42
N LEU A 44 -19.34 2.44 -11.49
CA LEU A 44 -18.40 3.52 -11.73
C LEU A 44 -18.39 3.86 -13.23
N PRO A 45 -18.06 5.12 -13.60
CA PRO A 45 -17.89 5.47 -15.00
C PRO A 45 -16.79 4.59 -15.62
N PRO A 46 -17.00 4.05 -16.83
CA PRO A 46 -15.98 3.25 -17.50
C PRO A 46 -14.77 4.13 -17.80
N TRP A 47 -13.58 3.55 -17.65
CA TRP A 47 -12.34 4.19 -18.09
C TRP A 47 -12.40 4.46 -19.59
N GLN A 48 -11.88 5.61 -20.02
CA GLN A 48 -11.89 6.04 -21.41
C GLN A 48 -10.47 6.32 -21.88
N GLU A 49 -10.08 5.68 -22.97
CA GLU A 49 -8.79 5.92 -23.62
C GLU A 49 -8.75 7.32 -24.25
N ARG A 50 -7.56 7.93 -24.24
CA ARG A 50 -7.30 9.24 -24.84
C ARG A 50 -6.32 9.09 -26.01
N PRO A 51 -6.81 8.86 -27.24
CA PRO A 51 -5.95 8.59 -28.40
C PRO A 51 -5.34 9.84 -29.04
N GLU A 52 -5.93 11.02 -28.87
CA GLU A 52 -5.54 12.25 -29.60
C GLU A 52 -4.54 13.15 -28.86
N GLU A 53 -3.99 12.70 -27.72
CA GLU A 53 -3.04 13.51 -26.95
C GLU A 53 -1.59 13.33 -27.45
N PRO A 54 -0.79 14.42 -27.57
CA PRO A 54 0.64 14.30 -27.86
C PRO A 54 1.38 13.48 -26.80
N LEU A 55 2.40 12.72 -27.19
CA LEU A 55 3.15 11.83 -26.28
C LEU A 55 3.73 12.56 -25.06
N ASP A 56 4.22 13.78 -25.25
CA ASP A 56 4.79 14.56 -24.15
C ASP A 56 3.72 15.01 -23.14
N THR A 57 2.54 15.39 -23.64
CA THR A 57 1.36 15.69 -22.81
C THR A 57 0.91 14.45 -22.05
N LYS A 58 0.88 13.29 -22.71
CA LYS A 58 0.55 12.00 -22.09
C LYS A 58 1.51 11.64 -20.96
N ARG A 59 2.83 11.74 -21.20
CA ARG A 59 3.85 11.51 -20.17
C ARG A 59 3.70 12.46 -18.99
N ALA A 60 3.46 13.75 -19.25
CA ALA A 60 3.25 14.74 -18.18
C ALA A 60 2.01 14.42 -17.34
N ARG A 61 0.90 14.05 -17.99
CA ARG A 61 -0.34 13.61 -17.33
C ARG A 61 -0.10 12.35 -16.48
N LEU A 62 0.47 11.31 -17.07
CA LEU A 62 0.75 10.04 -16.38
C LEU A 62 1.71 10.22 -15.21
N LEU A 63 2.70 11.12 -15.35
CA LEU A 63 3.57 11.48 -14.23
C LEU A 63 2.78 12.13 -13.10
N TYR A 64 1.88 13.05 -13.40
CA TYR A 64 1.02 13.68 -12.40
C TYR A 64 0.14 12.64 -11.68
N GLU A 65 -0.57 11.80 -12.45
CA GLU A 65 -1.46 10.75 -11.93
C GLU A 65 -0.71 9.70 -11.10
N SER A 66 0.53 9.36 -11.48
CA SER A 66 1.40 8.47 -10.71
C SER A 66 1.80 9.06 -9.35
N ARG A 67 1.94 10.39 -9.27
CA ARG A 67 2.36 11.09 -8.04
C ARG A 67 1.20 11.40 -7.09
N LYS A 68 -0.04 11.41 -7.57
CA LYS A 68 -1.24 11.84 -6.83
C LYS A 68 -2.18 10.66 -6.57
N ARG A 69 -1.75 9.74 -5.70
CA ARG A 69 -2.52 8.54 -5.30
C ARG A 69 -3.14 8.69 -3.92
N GLY A 70 -4.11 7.83 -3.59
CA GLY A 70 -4.77 7.82 -2.28
C GLY A 70 -3.90 7.30 -1.12
N MET A 71 -2.81 6.58 -1.42
CA MET A 71 -1.88 6.00 -0.43
C MET A 71 -0.43 6.39 -0.70
N LEU A 72 0.38 6.44 0.37
CA LEU A 72 1.78 6.86 0.29
C LEU A 72 2.65 5.82 -0.42
N GLU A 73 2.34 4.54 -0.24
CA GLU A 73 3.03 3.39 -0.81
C GLU A 73 3.06 3.48 -2.34
N ASN A 74 1.89 3.62 -2.97
CA ASN A 74 1.78 3.83 -4.41
C ASN A 74 2.36 5.17 -4.84
N CYS A 75 2.15 6.24 -4.06
CA CYS A 75 2.73 7.54 -4.35
C CYS A 75 4.26 7.47 -4.50
N ILE A 76 4.95 6.71 -3.66
CA ILE A 76 6.42 6.54 -3.73
C ILE A 76 6.78 5.55 -4.85
N LEU A 77 6.14 4.38 -4.88
CA LEU A 77 6.45 3.33 -5.85
C LEU A 77 6.26 3.81 -7.29
N LEU A 78 5.09 4.35 -7.62
CA LEU A 78 4.75 4.77 -8.97
C LEU A 78 5.49 6.04 -9.39
N SER A 79 5.78 6.97 -8.46
CA SER A 79 6.55 8.18 -8.82
C SER A 79 8.01 7.89 -9.17
N LEU A 80 8.63 6.93 -8.47
CA LEU A 80 9.99 6.47 -8.79
C LEU A 80 9.99 5.63 -10.07
N PHE A 81 9.03 4.72 -10.23
CA PHE A 81 8.86 3.95 -11.46
C PHE A 81 8.69 4.88 -12.68
N ALA A 82 7.83 5.89 -12.55
CA ALA A 82 7.57 6.87 -13.59
C ALA A 82 8.83 7.67 -13.97
N LYS A 83 9.63 8.09 -12.98
CA LYS A 83 10.89 8.81 -13.21
C LYS A 83 11.84 8.03 -14.11
N GLU A 84 11.97 6.71 -13.89
CA GLU A 84 12.94 5.89 -14.61
C GLU A 84 12.43 5.42 -15.98
N ASN A 85 11.12 5.17 -16.10
CA ASN A 85 10.57 4.45 -17.25
C ASN A 85 9.76 5.32 -18.22
N LEU A 86 9.04 6.37 -17.77
CA LEU A 86 8.11 7.11 -18.66
C LEU A 86 8.77 7.73 -19.89
N ALA A 87 10.01 8.21 -19.76
CA ALA A 87 10.75 8.81 -20.87
C ALA A 87 11.12 7.79 -21.96
N GLN A 88 11.31 6.52 -21.57
CA GLN A 88 11.77 5.44 -22.45
C GLN A 88 10.61 4.59 -23.01
N MET A 89 9.42 4.69 -22.40
CA MET A 89 8.25 3.94 -22.82
C MET A 89 7.77 4.37 -24.22
N SER A 90 7.42 3.35 -25.01
CA SER A 90 6.67 3.51 -26.26
C SER A 90 5.22 3.96 -26.00
N GLU A 91 4.54 4.45 -27.04
CA GLU A 91 3.13 4.83 -26.94
C GLU A 91 2.23 3.70 -26.45
N GLU A 92 2.42 2.48 -26.96
CA GLU A 92 1.67 1.30 -26.50
C GLU A 92 1.87 1.03 -25.01
N GLN A 93 3.11 1.17 -24.53
CA GLN A 93 3.42 1.01 -23.11
C GLN A 93 2.81 2.12 -22.26
N LEU A 94 2.79 3.37 -22.75
CA LEU A 94 2.11 4.46 -22.07
C LEU A 94 0.59 4.20 -21.99
N ASN A 95 -0.03 3.63 -23.01
CA ASN A 95 -1.45 3.27 -22.98
C ASN A 95 -1.73 2.13 -21.97
N ARG A 96 -0.88 1.09 -21.95
CA ARG A 96 -0.98 0.01 -20.95
C ARG A 96 -0.76 0.53 -19.53
N TYR A 97 0.18 1.45 -19.35
CA TYR A 97 0.45 2.09 -18.05
C TYR A 97 -0.73 2.97 -17.60
N ASP A 98 -1.28 3.79 -18.50
CA ASP A 98 -2.46 4.63 -18.25
C ASP A 98 -3.62 3.78 -17.77
N ARG A 99 -3.91 2.71 -18.51
CA ARG A 99 -4.95 1.74 -18.17
C ARG A 99 -4.67 1.11 -16.79
N LEU A 100 -3.45 0.65 -16.54
CA LEU A 100 -3.07 0.02 -15.28
C LEU A 100 -3.28 0.92 -14.05
N ILE A 101 -2.93 2.21 -14.13
CA ILE A 101 -2.99 3.08 -12.95
C ILE A 101 -4.37 3.74 -12.77
N ASN A 102 -5.17 3.89 -13.83
CA ASN A 102 -6.40 4.68 -13.80
C ASN A 102 -7.69 3.87 -13.96
N GLU A 103 -7.66 2.65 -14.49
CA GLU A 103 -8.85 1.80 -14.61
C GLU A 103 -9.25 1.13 -13.27
N PRO A 104 -8.34 0.59 -12.46
CA PRO A 104 -8.69 0.02 -11.16
C PRO A 104 -9.20 1.10 -10.20
N SER A 105 -10.36 0.86 -9.59
CA SER A 105 -10.97 1.80 -8.63
C SER A 105 -10.24 1.85 -7.29
N ASN A 106 -9.54 0.78 -6.92
CA ASN A 106 -8.90 0.62 -5.62
C ASN A 106 -7.37 0.61 -5.77
N ASP A 107 -6.73 1.63 -5.18
CA ASP A 107 -5.28 1.77 -5.16
C ASP A 107 -4.55 0.54 -4.56
N TRP A 108 -5.15 -0.14 -3.59
CA TRP A 108 -4.53 -1.31 -2.97
C TRP A 108 -4.33 -2.46 -3.94
N ASP A 109 -5.21 -2.61 -4.93
CA ASP A 109 -5.11 -3.71 -5.87
C ASP A 109 -3.87 -3.57 -6.75
N ILE A 110 -3.55 -2.35 -7.20
CA ILE A 110 -2.29 -2.05 -7.92
C ILE A 110 -1.08 -2.44 -7.06
N TYR A 111 -1.08 -2.06 -5.78
CA TYR A 111 0.02 -2.40 -4.87
C TYR A 111 0.18 -3.92 -4.69
N TYR A 112 -0.94 -4.64 -4.52
CA TYR A 112 -0.93 -6.09 -4.35
C TYR A 112 -0.47 -6.83 -5.61
N TRP A 113 -0.82 -6.33 -6.80
CA TRP A 113 -0.35 -6.90 -8.05
C TRP A 113 1.15 -6.64 -8.25
N ALA A 114 1.61 -5.42 -7.97
CA ALA A 114 3.02 -5.05 -8.08
C ALA A 114 3.92 -5.84 -7.12
N THR A 115 3.41 -6.14 -5.92
CA THR A 115 4.14 -6.92 -4.90
C THR A 115 3.91 -8.44 -5.00
N GLU A 116 3.14 -8.89 -6.00
CA GLU A 116 2.77 -10.29 -6.20
C GLU A 116 2.01 -10.91 -4.99
N ALA A 117 1.45 -10.06 -4.11
CA ALA A 117 0.64 -10.50 -2.97
C ALA A 117 -0.73 -11.05 -3.40
N LYS A 118 -1.23 -10.59 -4.55
CA LYS A 118 -2.42 -11.12 -5.23
C LYS A 118 -2.13 -11.33 -6.71
N PRO A 119 -2.79 -12.31 -7.37
CA PRO A 119 -2.65 -12.50 -8.80
C PRO A 119 -3.14 -11.26 -9.56
N THR A 120 -2.39 -10.86 -10.59
CA THR A 120 -2.81 -9.81 -11.51
C THR A 120 -3.92 -10.31 -12.43
N PRO A 121 -5.02 -9.57 -12.62
CA PRO A 121 -6.03 -9.88 -13.64
C PRO A 121 -5.42 -9.92 -15.03
N ALA A 122 -5.94 -10.79 -15.92
CA ALA A 122 -5.38 -10.99 -17.25
C ALA A 122 -5.31 -9.71 -18.10
N GLU A 123 -6.23 -8.77 -17.89
CA GLU A 123 -6.26 -7.48 -18.58
C GLU A 123 -5.11 -6.54 -18.18
N PHE A 124 -4.53 -6.74 -17.00
CA PHE A 124 -3.40 -5.95 -16.47
C PHE A 124 -2.08 -6.71 -16.50
N ASP A 125 -2.08 -8.02 -16.80
CA ASP A 125 -0.84 -8.81 -16.92
C ASP A 125 -0.12 -8.53 -18.23
N THR A 126 0.49 -7.35 -18.28
CA THR A 126 1.17 -6.78 -19.44
C THR A 126 2.68 -6.69 -19.21
N ASP A 127 3.43 -6.30 -20.24
CA ASP A 127 4.86 -5.99 -20.14
C ASP A 127 5.12 -4.89 -19.10
N VAL A 128 4.25 -3.87 -19.03
CA VAL A 128 4.34 -2.79 -18.04
C VAL A 128 4.16 -3.31 -16.62
N MET A 129 3.23 -4.23 -16.38
CA MET A 129 3.09 -4.86 -15.07
C MET A 129 4.33 -5.69 -14.71
N ALA A 130 4.91 -6.41 -15.68
CA ALA A 130 6.16 -7.13 -15.45
C ALA A 130 7.30 -6.19 -15.05
N MET A 131 7.42 -5.03 -15.72
CA MET A 131 8.37 -3.97 -15.34
C MET A 131 8.10 -3.45 -13.92
N LEU A 132 6.83 -3.21 -13.57
CA LEU A 132 6.45 -2.73 -12.24
C LEU A 132 6.75 -3.75 -11.13
N ARG A 133 6.49 -5.03 -11.36
CA ARG A 133 6.83 -6.12 -10.42
C ARG A 133 8.32 -6.23 -10.20
N GLU A 134 9.11 -6.18 -11.27
CA GLU A 134 10.58 -6.22 -11.16
C GLU A 134 11.10 -4.95 -10.45
N PHE A 135 10.52 -3.78 -10.75
CA PHE A 135 10.84 -2.55 -10.05
C PHE A 135 10.51 -2.64 -8.55
N ALA A 136 9.38 -3.22 -8.17
CA ALA A 136 8.95 -3.38 -6.77
C ALA A 136 9.90 -4.26 -5.93
N LYS A 137 10.58 -5.24 -6.55
CA LYS A 137 11.56 -6.11 -5.89
C LYS A 137 12.79 -5.36 -5.36
N ASN A 138 13.08 -4.18 -5.90
CA ASN A 138 14.17 -3.31 -5.46
C ASN A 138 15.51 -4.06 -5.27
N ARG A 139 15.95 -4.80 -6.30
CA ARG A 139 17.16 -5.65 -6.21
C ARG A 139 18.41 -4.87 -5.82
N ASN A 140 18.49 -3.61 -6.24
CA ASN A 140 19.60 -2.70 -5.95
C ASN A 140 19.58 -2.15 -4.52
N ARG A 141 18.52 -2.43 -3.74
CA ARG A 141 18.30 -1.92 -2.37
C ARG A 141 18.38 -0.40 -2.30
N GLU A 142 17.82 0.26 -3.31
CA GLU A 142 17.72 1.72 -3.35
C GLU A 142 16.84 2.23 -2.20
N GLN A 143 17.19 3.41 -1.69
CA GLN A 143 16.38 4.07 -0.66
C GLN A 143 15.12 4.68 -1.29
N ARG A 144 13.96 4.11 -0.96
CA ARG A 144 12.64 4.58 -1.44
C ARG A 144 11.85 5.23 -0.32
N LEU A 145 12.37 6.34 0.18
CA LEU A 145 11.81 7.03 1.36
C LEU A 145 10.85 8.17 1.00
N ARG A 146 11.04 8.78 -0.17
CA ARG A 146 10.27 9.95 -0.62
C ARG A 146 10.08 9.93 -2.12
N GLN A 147 9.09 10.67 -2.59
CA GLN A 147 8.92 10.94 -4.02
C GLN A 147 10.14 11.69 -4.56
N PRO A 148 10.54 11.46 -5.82
CA PRO A 148 11.64 12.18 -6.42
C PRO A 148 11.26 13.65 -6.67
N ASP A 149 12.25 14.53 -6.52
CA ASP A 149 12.16 15.92 -6.95
C ASP A 149 11.95 15.98 -8.48
N LEU A 150 11.36 17.06 -9.00
CA LEU A 150 11.01 17.17 -10.43
C LEU A 150 12.18 17.64 -11.31
N GLU A 151 13.34 17.91 -10.73
CA GLU A 151 14.51 18.49 -11.42
C GLU A 151 15.00 17.63 -12.60
N TYR A 152 14.87 16.30 -12.50
CA TYR A 152 15.27 15.36 -13.56
C TYR A 152 14.53 15.53 -14.89
N LEU A 153 13.40 16.25 -14.91
CA LEU A 153 12.67 16.56 -16.14
C LEU A 153 13.35 17.65 -16.98
N PHE A 154 14.21 18.44 -16.35
CA PHE A 154 14.90 19.57 -16.97
C PHE A 154 16.41 19.31 -17.15
N GLU A 155 16.95 18.30 -16.48
CA GLU A 155 18.33 17.86 -16.66
C GLU A 155 18.50 17.10 -17.98
N PRO A 156 19.65 17.26 -18.68
CA PRO A 156 19.98 16.41 -19.81
C PRO A 156 20.12 14.94 -19.35
N PRO A 157 19.79 13.96 -20.22
CA PRO A 157 19.97 12.55 -19.89
C PRO A 157 21.43 12.27 -19.53
N ARG A 158 21.64 11.61 -18.40
CA ARG A 158 22.98 11.21 -17.91
C ARG A 158 23.50 9.97 -18.63
#